data_AF-C6IY17-F1
#
_entry.id   AF-C6IY17-F1
#
_cell.length_a   1.000
_cell.length_b   1.000
_cell.length_c   1.000
_cell.angle_alpha   90.00
_cell.angle_beta   90.00
_cell.angle_gamma   90.00
#
_symmetry.space_group_name_H-M   'P 1'
#
loop_
_entity.id
_entity.type
_entity.pdbx_description
1 polymer ?
#
loop_
_entity_poly.entity_id
_entity_poly.type
_entity_poly.pdbx_seq_one_letter_code
_entity_poly.pdbx_strand_id
1 'polypeptide(L)'
;MQKGELEQMKPILSKPQLGYSKAKRKFEDRSKVLEKRIEETAKLQEVTQEVMESLVIETGFHDAFTELRAAENELIEWSHNTMKHEKTYKDNKKAIDEMYEKLNTDPQMRARIIQLAMRVR
;
A
#
# COMPACT_ATOMS: atom_id res chain seq x y z
N MET A 1 -38.79 -20.57 4.16
CA MET A 1 -37.86 -19.42 4.18
C MET A 1 -36.44 -19.99 4.22
N GLN A 2 -35.64 -19.84 3.16
CA GLN A 2 -34.20 -20.12 3.20
C GLN A 2 -33.45 -18.80 3.07
N LYS A 3 -33.02 -18.25 4.21
CA LYS A 3 -32.03 -17.17 4.30
C LYS A 3 -30.86 -17.78 5.06
N GLY A 4 -29.82 -18.23 4.36
CA GLY A 4 -28.68 -18.86 5.05
C GLY A 4 -27.45 -19.22 4.24
N GLU A 5 -27.49 -19.27 2.90
CA GLU A 5 -26.36 -19.81 2.11
C GLU A 5 -25.71 -18.80 1.16
N LEU A 6 -25.65 -17.53 1.56
CA LEU A 6 -24.87 -16.50 0.86
C LEU A 6 -24.04 -15.65 1.84
N GLU A 7 -23.52 -16.25 2.92
CA GLU A 7 -22.26 -15.74 3.46
C GLU A 7 -21.16 -16.09 2.45
N GLN A 8 -20.95 -15.17 1.52
CA GLN A 8 -19.81 -15.15 0.61
C GLN A 8 -18.56 -15.55 1.38
N MET A 9 -17.95 -16.70 1.04
CA MET A 9 -16.58 -16.99 1.45
C MET A 9 -15.73 -15.80 0.98
N LYS A 10 -15.37 -14.91 1.91
CA LYS A 10 -14.43 -13.82 1.62
C LYS A 10 -13.20 -14.50 1.02
N PRO A 11 -12.75 -14.09 -0.17
CA PRO A 11 -11.58 -14.71 -0.78
C PRO A 11 -10.44 -14.71 0.23
N ILE A 12 -9.81 -15.88 0.43
CA ILE A 12 -8.69 -16.01 1.36
C ILE A 12 -7.56 -15.19 0.77
N LEU A 13 -7.33 -14.02 1.34
CA LEU A 13 -6.26 -13.14 0.92
C LEU A 13 -4.91 -13.80 1.19
N SER A 14 -3.98 -13.64 0.26
CA SER A 14 -2.60 -14.06 0.44
C SER A 14 -1.93 -13.26 1.57
N LYS A 15 -0.85 -13.80 2.14
CA LYS A 15 -0.08 -13.12 3.20
C LYS A 15 0.35 -11.70 2.78
N PRO A 16 0.87 -11.46 1.55
CA PRO A 16 1.21 -10.11 1.09
C PRO A 16 -0.01 -9.17 0.98
N GLN A 17 -1.17 -9.66 0.53
CA GLN A 17 -2.41 -8.87 0.47
C GLN A 17 -2.89 -8.46 1.87
N LEU A 18 -2.80 -9.36 2.86
CA LEU A 18 -3.10 -9.08 4.27
C LEU A 18 -2.09 -8.08 4.86
N GLY A 19 -0.80 -8.27 4.56
CA GLY A 19 0.29 -7.38 5.00
C GLY A 19 0.09 -5.95 4.53
N TYR A 20 -0.13 -5.76 3.22
CA TYR A 20 -0.45 -4.47 2.64
C TYR A 20 -1.70 -3.84 3.26
N SER A 21 -2.79 -4.60 3.40
CA SER A 21 -4.04 -4.09 3.97
C SER A 21 -3.85 -3.57 5.40
N LYS A 22 -3.07 -4.28 6.22
CA LYS A 22 -2.74 -3.87 7.58
C LYS A 22 -1.86 -2.62 7.61
N ALA A 23 -0.81 -2.58 6.80
CA ALA A 23 0.11 -1.43 6.72
C ALA A 23 -0.61 -0.17 6.21
N LYS A 24 -1.46 -0.31 5.19
CA LYS A 24 -2.28 0.77 4.65
C LYS A 24 -3.20 1.37 5.70
N ARG A 25 -3.90 0.52 6.46
CA ARG A 25 -4.75 0.99 7.56
C ARG A 25 -3.95 1.75 8.62
N LYS A 26 -2.79 1.21 9.03
CA LYS A 26 -1.91 1.89 9.99
C LYS A 26 -1.45 3.25 9.46
N PHE A 27 -1.04 3.33 8.19
CA PHE A 27 -0.67 4.58 7.55
C PHE A 27 -1.82 5.59 7.58
N GLU A 28 -3.01 5.22 7.11
CA GLU A 28 -4.19 6.09 7.10
C GLU A 28 -4.57 6.59 8.51
N ASP A 29 -4.45 5.73 9.52
CA ASP A 29 -4.69 6.12 10.92
C ASP A 29 -3.63 7.13 11.41
N ARG A 30 -2.35 6.94 11.06
CA ARG A 30 -1.28 7.88 11.44
C ARG A 30 -1.33 9.20 10.66
N SER A 31 -1.76 9.20 9.40
CA SER A 31 -2.01 10.41 8.62
C SER A 31 -3.01 11.33 9.30
N LYS A 32 -4.14 10.78 9.79
CA LYS A 32 -5.14 11.56 10.53
C LYS A 32 -4.60 12.14 11.83
N VAL A 33 -3.75 11.39 12.53
CA VAL A 33 -3.11 11.88 13.76
C VAL A 33 -2.15 13.03 13.44
N LEU A 34 -1.35 12.91 12.38
CA LEU A 34 -0.46 13.98 11.92
C LEU A 34 -1.23 15.24 11.52
N GLU A 35 -2.27 15.11 10.71
CA GLU A 35 -3.15 16.23 10.32
C GLU A 35 -3.67 16.98 11.54
N LYS A 36 -4.24 16.26 12.50
CA LYS A 36 -4.74 16.85 13.76
C LYS A 36 -3.63 17.56 14.54
N ARG A 37 -2.43 16.97 14.62
CA ARG A 37 -1.30 17.58 15.34
C ARG A 37 -0.77 18.83 14.66
N ILE A 38 -0.75 18.86 13.32
CA ILE A 38 -0.41 20.07 12.55
C ILE A 38 -1.41 21.17 12.86
N GLU A 39 -2.71 20.88 12.82
CA GLU A 39 -3.77 21.86 13.11
C GLU A 39 -3.70 22.41 14.55
N GLU A 40 -3.40 21.55 15.53
CA GLU A 40 -3.21 21.96 16.93
C GLU A 40 -1.96 22.86 17.08
N THR A 41 -0.86 22.49 16.42
CA THR A 41 0.42 23.22 16.51
C THR A 41 0.32 24.58 15.82
N ALA A 42 -0.34 24.65 14.67
CA ALA A 42 -0.55 25.88 13.90
C ALA A 42 -1.33 26.96 14.66
N LYS A 43 -2.11 26.58 15.70
CA LYS A 43 -2.81 27.53 16.59
C LYS A 43 -1.88 28.19 17.61
N LEU A 44 -0.73 27.57 17.89
CA LEU A 44 0.21 27.97 18.94
C LEU A 44 1.49 28.59 18.36
N GLN A 45 1.91 28.15 17.18
CA GLN A 45 3.13 28.59 16.52
C GLN A 45 3.08 28.37 15.01
N GLU A 46 4.00 28.99 14.28
CA GLU A 46 4.21 28.69 12.88
C GLU A 46 4.76 27.26 12.70
N VAL A 47 4.22 26.52 11.73
CA VAL A 47 4.69 25.18 11.39
C VAL A 47 5.83 25.31 10.39
N THR A 48 7.04 25.50 10.90
CA THR A 48 8.26 25.50 10.10
C THR A 48 8.62 24.08 9.65
N GLN A 49 9.63 23.95 8.78
CA GLN A 49 10.14 22.63 8.37
C GLN A 49 10.59 21.78 9.57
N GLU A 50 11.35 22.35 10.50
CA GLU A 50 11.85 21.64 11.69
C GLU A 50 10.70 21.14 12.59
N VAL A 51 9.66 21.97 12.76
CA VAL A 51 8.46 21.58 13.50
C VAL A 51 7.72 20.45 12.77
N MET A 52 7.56 20.54 11.45
CA MET A 52 6.92 19.49 10.65
C MET A 52 7.68 18.16 10.72
N GLU A 53 9.00 18.19 10.60
CA GLU A 53 9.85 16.99 10.71
C GLU A 53 9.68 16.32 12.08
N SER A 54 9.66 17.12 13.14
CA SER A 54 9.41 16.63 14.50
C SER A 54 8.02 15.99 14.62
N LEU A 55 6.97 16.64 14.11
CA LEU A 55 5.60 16.10 14.10
C LEU A 55 5.49 14.79 13.32
N VAL A 56 6.18 14.67 12.18
CA VAL A 56 6.20 13.46 11.36
C VAL A 56 6.80 12.26 12.12
N ILE A 57 7.85 12.50 12.92
CA ILE A 57 8.47 11.47 13.76
C ILE A 57 7.60 11.14 14.97
N GLU A 58 7.18 12.16 15.74
CA GLU A 58 6.42 11.97 16.98
C GLU A 58 5.06 11.28 16.77
N THR A 59 4.42 11.54 15.64
CA THR A 59 3.12 10.92 15.31
C THR A 59 3.27 9.48 14.84
N GLY A 60 4.49 9.03 14.55
CA GLY A 60 4.79 7.73 13.92
C GLY A 60 4.41 7.69 12.44
N PHE A 61 4.23 8.84 11.79
CA PHE A 61 3.89 8.90 10.37
C PHE A 61 5.03 8.36 9.50
N HIS A 62 6.28 8.74 9.81
CA HIS A 62 7.45 8.27 9.06
C HIS A 62 7.56 6.73 9.06
N ASP A 63 7.42 6.11 10.23
CA ASP A 63 7.49 4.66 10.37
C ASP A 63 6.34 3.98 9.64
N ALA A 64 5.12 4.49 9.79
CA ALA A 64 3.95 3.94 9.12
C ALA A 64 4.05 4.05 7.58
N PHE A 65 4.62 5.14 7.06
CA PHE A 65 4.89 5.30 5.64
C PHE A 65 5.94 4.29 5.16
N THR A 66 7.03 4.14 5.89
CA THR A 66 8.10 3.18 5.57
C THR A 66 7.59 1.75 5.56
N GLU A 67 6.77 1.37 6.56
CA GLU A 67 6.11 0.07 6.62
C GLU A 67 5.16 -0.16 5.44
N LEU A 68 4.37 0.86 5.06
CA LEU A 68 3.51 0.79 3.88
C LEU A 68 4.34 0.54 2.62
N ARG A 69 5.43 1.29 2.43
CA ARG A 69 6.33 1.12 1.28
C ARG A 69 6.92 -0.28 1.20
N ALA A 70 7.33 -0.86 2.33
CA ALA A 70 7.83 -2.21 2.40
C ALA A 70 6.74 -3.24 2.04
N ALA A 71 5.53 -3.10 2.59
CA ALA A 71 4.41 -3.98 2.30
C ALA A 71 3.94 -3.90 0.83
N GLU A 72 3.97 -2.70 0.23
CA GLU A 72 3.72 -2.52 -1.19
C GLU A 72 4.75 -3.26 -2.05
N ASN A 73 6.05 -3.20 -1.70
CA ASN A 73 7.09 -3.91 -2.43
C ASN A 73 6.89 -5.43 -2.36
N GLU A 74 6.58 -5.96 -1.18
CA GLU A 74 6.29 -7.39 -0.98
C GLU A 74 5.07 -7.83 -1.82
N LEU A 75 4.01 -7.02 -1.84
CA LEU A 75 2.81 -7.30 -2.64
C LEU A 75 3.10 -7.27 -4.15
N ILE A 76 3.87 -6.29 -4.61
CA ILE A 76 4.28 -6.16 -6.01
C ILE A 76 5.11 -7.38 -6.43
N GLU A 77 6.12 -7.75 -5.63
CA GLU A 77 6.97 -8.91 -5.91
C GLU A 77 6.15 -10.22 -5.94
N TRP A 78 5.28 -10.42 -4.97
CA TRP A 78 4.39 -11.58 -4.95
C TRP A 78 3.49 -11.62 -6.19
N SER A 79 2.94 -10.48 -6.62
CA SER A 79 2.10 -10.41 -7.82
C SER A 79 2.88 -10.72 -9.09
N HIS A 80 4.12 -10.22 -9.20
CA HIS A 80 5.02 -10.52 -10.31
C HIS A 80 5.31 -12.03 -10.39
N ASN A 81 5.65 -12.64 -9.25
CA ASN A 81 5.91 -14.07 -9.17
C ASN A 81 4.69 -14.93 -9.51
N THR A 82 3.52 -14.53 -9.04
CA THR A 82 2.26 -15.26 -9.31
C THR A 82 1.93 -15.25 -10.82
N MET A 83 2.14 -14.12 -11.49
CA MET A 83 1.87 -14.01 -12.93
C MET A 83 2.87 -14.77 -13.83
N LYS A 84 4.04 -15.20 -13.32
CA LYS A 84 5.05 -15.92 -14.14
C LYS A 84 4.50 -17.22 -14.75
N HIS A 85 3.46 -17.79 -14.17
CA HIS A 85 2.82 -19.02 -14.64
C HIS A 85 1.83 -18.77 -15.79
N GLU A 86 1.39 -17.53 -15.99
CA GLU A 86 0.41 -17.15 -17.00
C GLU A 86 1.01 -17.16 -18.40
N LYS A 87 0.23 -17.63 -19.38
CA LYS A 87 0.66 -17.66 -20.79
C LYS A 87 1.02 -16.26 -21.30
N THR A 88 0.20 -15.26 -20.97
CA THR A 88 0.44 -13.85 -21.33
C THR A 88 1.77 -13.34 -20.81
N TYR A 89 2.19 -13.77 -19.62
CA TYR A 89 3.50 -13.41 -19.09
C TYR A 89 4.63 -14.02 -19.90
N LYS A 90 4.52 -15.31 -20.27
CA LYS A 90 5.53 -15.98 -21.10
C LYS A 90 5.67 -15.33 -22.48
N ASP A 91 4.54 -14.96 -23.09
CA ASP A 91 4.50 -14.36 -24.42
C ASP A 91 5.05 -12.91 -24.42
N ASN A 92 5.03 -12.20 -23.28
CA ASN A 92 5.40 -10.78 -23.17
C ASN A 92 6.44 -10.49 -22.08
N LYS A 93 7.23 -11.50 -21.69
CA LYS A 93 8.08 -11.48 -20.48
C LYS A 93 8.91 -10.19 -20.36
N LYS A 94 9.63 -9.83 -21.42
CA LYS A 94 10.52 -8.65 -21.41
C LYS A 94 9.78 -7.35 -21.12
N ALA A 95 8.66 -7.12 -21.80
CA ALA A 95 7.86 -5.91 -21.61
C ALA A 95 7.27 -5.83 -20.19
N ILE A 96 6.84 -6.97 -19.64
CA ILE A 96 6.31 -7.03 -18.28
C ILE A 96 7.42 -6.80 -17.25
N ASP A 97 8.59 -7.44 -17.40
CA ASP A 97 9.71 -7.24 -16.48
C ASP A 97 10.19 -5.77 -16.47
N GLU A 98 10.34 -5.15 -17.65
CA GLU A 98 10.70 -3.72 -17.78
C GLU A 98 9.64 -2.78 -17.16
N MET A 99 8.37 -3.17 -17.19
CA MET A 99 7.29 -2.44 -16.51
C MET A 99 7.47 -2.49 -14.99
N TYR A 100 7.78 -3.66 -14.43
CA TYR A 100 8.00 -3.85 -12.99
C TYR A 100 9.23 -3.08 -12.48
N GLU A 101 10.30 -3.01 -13.27
CA GLU A 101 11.52 -2.26 -12.93
C GLU A 101 11.27 -0.74 -12.79
N LYS A 102 10.32 -0.19 -13.55
CA LYS A 102 10.03 1.26 -13.58
C LYS A 102 9.03 1.72 -12.52
N LEU A 103 8.47 0.82 -11.71
CA LEU A 103 7.43 1.16 -10.74
C LEU A 103 7.87 2.13 -9.64
N ASN A 104 9.18 2.20 -9.35
CA ASN A 104 9.70 3.17 -8.37
C ASN A 104 9.69 4.61 -8.90
N THR A 105 9.73 4.78 -10.23
CA THR A 105 9.73 6.09 -10.89
C THR A 105 8.37 6.48 -11.45
N ASP A 106 7.39 5.57 -11.45
CA ASP A 106 6.01 5.82 -11.89
C ASP A 106 4.99 5.50 -10.77
N PRO A 107 4.65 6.49 -9.93
CA PRO A 107 3.70 6.30 -8.84
C PRO A 107 2.29 5.91 -9.30
N GLN A 108 1.86 6.37 -10.48
CA GLN A 108 0.52 6.05 -11.00
C GLN A 108 0.44 4.59 -11.42
N MET A 109 1.46 4.11 -12.13
CA MET A 109 1.56 2.71 -12.50
C MET A 109 1.69 1.80 -11.28
N ARG A 110 2.52 2.20 -10.29
CA ARG A 110 2.63 1.47 -9.03
C ARG A 110 1.29 1.30 -8.32
N ALA A 111 0.50 2.37 -8.21
CA ALA A 111 -0.83 2.30 -7.61
C ALA A 111 -1.76 1.34 -8.37
N ARG A 112 -1.71 1.33 -9.71
CA ARG A 112 -2.48 0.40 -10.54
C ARG A 112 -2.06 -1.06 -10.31
N ILE A 113 -0.76 -1.35 -10.26
CA ILE A 113 -0.24 -2.70 -9.99
C ILE A 113 -0.67 -3.19 -8.61
N ILE A 114 -0.57 -2.35 -7.58
CA ILE A 114 -1.06 -2.69 -6.23
C ILE A 114 -2.55 -3.04 -6.26
N GLN A 115 -3.38 -2.24 -6.95
CA GLN A 115 -4.81 -2.53 -7.08
C GLN A 115 -5.09 -3.84 -7.82
N LEU A 116 -4.30 -4.18 -8.83
CA LEU A 116 -4.42 -5.45 -9.54
C LEU A 116 -3.97 -6.62 -8.67
N ALA A 117 -2.83 -6.49 -7.98
CA ALA A 117 -2.30 -7.48 -7.05
C ALA A 117 -3.32 -7.84 -5.95
N MET A 118 -4.06 -6.85 -5.44
CA MET A 118 -5.12 -7.09 -4.46
C MET A 118 -6.33 -7.89 -4.99
N ARG A 119 -6.43 -8.10 -6.31
CA ARG A 119 -7.51 -8.88 -6.95
C ARG A 119 -7.07 -10.28 -7.38
N VAL A 120 -5.77 -10.58 -7.34
CA VAL A 120 -5.21 -11.92 -7.65
C VAL A 120 -5.70 -12.94 -6.62
N ARG A 121 -6.09 -14.14 -7.08
CA ARG A 121 -6.61 -15.24 -6.27
C ARG A 121 -5.76 -16.48 -6.44
#